data_AF-A0A1F6HNW2-F1
#
_entry.id   AF-A0A1F6HNW2-F1
#
_cell.length_a   1.000
_cell.length_b   1.000
_cell.length_c   1.000
_cell.angle_alpha   90.00
_cell.angle_beta   90.00
_cell.angle_gamma   90.00
#
_symmetry.space_group_name_H-M   'P 1'
#
loop_
_entity.id
_entity.type
_entity.pdbx_description
1 polymer ?
#
loop_
_entity_poly.entity_id
_entity_poly.type
_entity_poly.pdbx_seq_one_letter_code
_entity_poly.pdbx_strand_id
1 'polypeptide(L)'
;MNAHDLKQIDDLIEKRVKNLATKDDLKRELRGYPTKKDLQEELKRFVSRDDLKNFATKEDLSRFATKNDLKDFAKKGDLKNFATKDDLKLLGKDLESKMDDVASFIISSIDKHKADKRDLDSLEKRVEKAEEALHVS
;
A
#
# COMPACT_ATOMS: atom_id res chain seq x y z
N MET A 1 -98.44 -32.23 -2.85
CA MET A 1 -97.83 -31.13 -3.62
C MET A 1 -98.62 -30.97 -4.89
N ASN A 2 -99.23 -29.81 -5.11
CA ASN A 2 -100.03 -29.55 -6.31
C ASN A 2 -99.13 -28.96 -7.43
N ALA A 3 -99.67 -28.84 -8.64
CA ALA A 3 -98.92 -28.31 -9.79
C ALA A 3 -98.44 -26.86 -9.60
N HIS A 4 -99.13 -26.08 -8.76
CA HIS A 4 -98.77 -24.71 -8.45
C HIS A 4 -97.52 -24.65 -7.54
N ASP A 5 -97.42 -25.52 -6.54
CA ASP A 5 -96.25 -25.63 -5.67
C ASP A 5 -94.98 -26.00 -6.45
N LEU A 6 -95.10 -26.93 -7.41
CA LEU A 6 -93.99 -27.33 -8.29
C LEU A 6 -93.51 -26.18 -9.17
N LYS A 7 -94.43 -25.39 -9.73
CA LYS A 7 -94.10 -24.23 -10.57
C LYS A 7 -93.39 -23.13 -9.76
N GLN A 8 -93.84 -22.88 -8.54
CA GLN A 8 -93.17 -21.93 -7.65
C GLN A 8 -91.74 -22.35 -7.30
N ILE A 9 -91.51 -23.65 -7.11
CA ILE A 9 -90.17 -24.20 -6.87
C ILE A 9 -89.28 -24.03 -8.10
N ASP A 10 -89.80 -24.30 -9.31
CA ASP A 10 -89.06 -24.16 -10.56
C ASP A 10 -88.66 -22.70 -10.84
N ASP A 11 -89.61 -21.77 -10.66
CA ASP A 11 -89.37 -20.32 -10.77
C ASP A 11 -88.30 -19.83 -9.76
N LEU A 12 -88.32 -20.36 -8.54
CA LEU A 12 -87.31 -20.07 -7.51
C LEU A 12 -85.94 -20.64 -7.87
N ILE A 13 -85.88 -21.84 -8.43
CA ILE A 13 -84.65 -22.47 -8.91
C ILE A 13 -84.07 -21.64 -10.06
N GLU A 14 -84.88 -21.27 -11.06
CA GLU A 14 -84.45 -20.43 -12.17
C GLU A 14 -83.88 -19.10 -11.70
N LYS A 15 -84.58 -18.41 -10.78
CA LYS A 15 -84.13 -17.13 -10.23
C LYS A 15 -82.80 -17.28 -9.50
N ARG A 16 -82.61 -18.39 -8.77
CA ARG A 16 -81.36 -18.65 -8.04
C ARG A 16 -80.23 -18.99 -8.99
N VAL A 17 -80.47 -19.81 -10.02
CA VAL A 17 -79.49 -20.16 -11.05
C VAL A 17 -79.05 -18.93 -11.85
N LYS A 18 -79.98 -18.04 -12.21
CA LYS A 18 -79.67 -16.76 -12.88
C LYS A 18 -78.78 -15.83 -12.04
N ASN A 19 -78.82 -15.96 -10.71
CA ASN A 19 -78.01 -15.17 -9.79
C ASN A 19 -76.66 -15.82 -9.43
N LEU A 20 -76.39 -17.04 -9.90
CA LEU A 20 -75.09 -17.68 -9.68
C LEU A 20 -74.04 -17.04 -10.59
N ALA A 21 -72.89 -16.69 -10.01
CA ALA A 21 -71.75 -16.23 -10.79
C ALA A 21 -71.34 -17.31 -11.79
N THR A 22 -71.23 -16.93 -13.06
CA THR A 22 -70.75 -17.83 -14.09
C THR A 22 -69.22 -17.89 -14.08
N LYS A 23 -68.67 -18.92 -14.72
CA LYS A 23 -67.22 -19.01 -14.96
C LYS A 23 -66.68 -17.77 -15.69
N ASP A 24 -67.48 -17.15 -16.54
CA ASP A 24 -67.07 -15.98 -17.30
C ASP A 24 -67.14 -14.69 -16.47
N ASP A 25 -68.04 -14.60 -15.48
CA ASP A 25 -68.05 -13.53 -14.49
C ASP A 25 -66.79 -13.56 -13.63
N LEU A 26 -66.41 -14.75 -13.15
CA LEU A 26 -65.17 -14.94 -12.38
C LEU A 26 -63.91 -14.63 -13.21
N LYS A 27 -63.88 -15.05 -14.48
CA LYS A 27 -62.77 -14.68 -15.38
C LYS A 27 -62.69 -13.18 -15.58
N ARG A 28 -63.82 -12.48 -15.73
CA ARG A 28 -63.86 -11.02 -15.96
C ARG A 28 -63.29 -10.27 -14.76
N GLU A 29 -63.64 -10.68 -13.54
CA GLU A 29 -63.14 -10.09 -12.30
C GLU A 29 -61.63 -10.34 -12.10
N LEU A 30 -61.14 -11.54 -12.45
CA LEU A 30 -59.74 -11.91 -12.31
C LEU A 30 -58.79 -11.28 -13.36
N ARG A 31 -59.31 -10.70 -14.46
CA ARG A 31 -58.47 -10.11 -15.55
C ARG A 31 -57.55 -8.99 -15.08
N GLY A 32 -57.92 -8.26 -14.03
CA GLY A 32 -57.11 -7.15 -13.49
C GLY A 32 -56.02 -7.59 -12.51
N TYR A 33 -56.00 -8.87 -12.12
CA TYR A 33 -55.03 -9.38 -11.17
C TYR A 33 -53.80 -9.95 -11.87
N PRO A 34 -52.59 -9.66 -11.36
CA PRO A 34 -51.37 -10.27 -11.87
C PRO A 34 -51.47 -11.79 -11.81
N THR A 35 -51.15 -12.43 -12.93
CA THR A 35 -51.00 -13.87 -12.98
C THR A 35 -49.65 -14.27 -12.39
N LYS A 36 -49.51 -15.57 -12.10
CA LYS A 36 -48.22 -16.15 -11.73
C LYS A 36 -47.11 -15.82 -12.74
N LYS A 37 -47.45 -15.71 -14.03
CA LYS A 37 -46.49 -15.38 -15.09
C LYS A 37 -46.04 -13.91 -14.98
N ASP A 38 -46.96 -13.00 -14.73
CA ASP A 38 -46.66 -11.57 -14.59
C ASP A 38 -45.71 -11.32 -13.40
N LEU A 39 -45.97 -11.99 -12.28
CA LEU A 39 -45.09 -11.94 -11.09
C LEU A 39 -43.71 -12.54 -11.35
N GLN A 40 -43.60 -13.58 -12.17
CA GLN A 40 -42.32 -14.17 -12.56
C GLN A 40 -41.50 -13.23 -13.46
N GLU A 41 -42.16 -12.51 -14.38
CA GLU A 41 -41.50 -11.51 -15.22
C GLU A 41 -41.03 -10.30 -14.42
N GLU A 42 -41.80 -9.85 -13.42
CA GLU A 42 -41.35 -8.82 -12.49
C GLU A 42 -40.16 -9.29 -11.64
N LEU A 43 -40.20 -10.51 -11.09
CA LEU A 43 -39.11 -11.06 -10.27
C LEU A 43 -37.78 -11.14 -11.02
N LYS A 44 -37.79 -11.40 -12.33
CA LYS A 44 -36.58 -11.41 -13.17
C LYS A 44 -35.93 -10.03 -13.32
N ARG A 45 -36.65 -8.94 -13.04
CA ARG A 45 -36.09 -7.58 -13.07
C ARG A 45 -35.35 -7.22 -11.79
N PHE A 46 -35.57 -7.99 -10.71
CA PHE A 46 -34.84 -7.80 -9.46
C PHE A 46 -33.48 -8.48 -9.52
N VAL A 47 -32.51 -7.84 -8.86
CA VAL A 47 -31.19 -8.41 -8.63
C VAL A 47 -31.33 -9.68 -7.78
N SER A 48 -30.73 -10.77 -8.25
CA SER A 48 -30.68 -12.03 -7.55
C SER A 48 -29.51 -12.08 -6.56
N ARG A 49 -29.50 -13.09 -5.70
CA ARG A 49 -28.35 -13.34 -4.81
C ARG A 49 -27.08 -13.68 -5.59
N ASP A 50 -27.21 -14.29 -6.76
CA ASP A 50 -26.06 -14.68 -7.57
C ASP A 50 -25.39 -13.47 -8.23
N ASP A 51 -26.18 -12.46 -8.60
CA ASP A 51 -25.67 -11.20 -9.15
C ASP A 51 -24.77 -10.44 -8.14
N LEU A 52 -25.01 -10.64 -6.83
CA LEU A 52 -24.26 -9.99 -5.77
C LEU A 52 -22.96 -10.71 -5.37
N LYS A 53 -22.76 -11.97 -5.78
CA LYS A 53 -21.58 -12.78 -5.38
C LYS A 53 -20.25 -12.20 -5.86
N ASN A 54 -20.26 -11.43 -6.93
CA ASN A 54 -19.06 -10.82 -7.51
C ASN A 54 -18.75 -9.43 -6.95
N PHE A 55 -19.58 -8.91 -6.04
CA PHE A 55 -19.33 -7.62 -5.39
C PHE A 55 -18.47 -7.82 -4.15
N ALA A 56 -17.48 -6.93 -3.98
CA ALA A 56 -16.68 -6.90 -2.77
C ALA A 56 -17.57 -6.61 -1.55
N THR A 57 -17.35 -7.38 -0.49
CA THR A 57 -17.98 -7.18 0.82
C THR A 57 -17.24 -6.13 1.64
N LYS A 58 -17.83 -5.69 2.75
CA LYS A 58 -17.15 -4.77 3.67
C LYS A 58 -15.90 -5.41 4.28
N GLU A 59 -15.99 -6.71 4.54
CA GLU A 59 -14.92 -7.54 5.07
C GLU A 59 -13.74 -7.60 4.08
N ASP A 60 -14.01 -7.73 2.77
CA ASP A 60 -12.98 -7.71 1.73
C ASP A 60 -12.21 -6.37 1.71
N LEU A 61 -12.94 -5.26 1.88
CA LEU A 61 -12.36 -3.92 1.85
C LEU A 61 -11.61 -3.54 3.14
N SER A 62 -11.93 -4.17 4.27
CA SER A 62 -11.31 -3.86 5.58
C SER A 62 -9.81 -4.15 5.65
N ARG A 63 -9.29 -4.98 4.73
CA ARG A 63 -7.87 -5.35 4.66
C ARG A 63 -7.00 -4.31 3.94
N PHE A 64 -7.61 -3.34 3.26
CA PHE A 64 -6.86 -2.31 2.54
C PHE A 64 -6.44 -1.19 3.48
N ALA A 65 -5.17 -0.78 3.36
CA ALA A 65 -4.68 0.42 4.02
C ALA A 65 -5.45 1.65 3.51
N THR A 66 -5.82 2.52 4.44
CA THR A 66 -6.44 3.80 4.18
C THR A 66 -5.37 4.87 3.96
N LYS A 67 -5.81 6.04 3.47
CA LYS A 67 -4.91 7.21 3.36
C LYS A 67 -4.37 7.67 4.71
N ASN A 68 -5.09 7.41 5.80
CA ASN A 68 -4.64 7.78 7.15
C ASN A 68 -3.50 6.89 7.61
N ASP A 69 -3.53 5.60 7.28
CA ASP A 69 -2.45 4.65 7.62
C ASP A 69 -1.12 5.02 6.97
N LEU A 70 -1.14 5.82 5.90
CA LEU A 70 0.04 6.28 5.16
C LEU A 70 0.57 7.64 5.62
N LYS A 71 -0.07 8.33 6.57
CA LYS A 71 0.30 9.71 6.95
C LYS A 71 1.67 9.81 7.61
N ASP A 72 2.04 8.80 8.40
CA ASP A 72 3.27 8.79 9.19
C ASP A 72 4.47 8.21 8.43
N PHE A 73 4.26 7.76 7.20
CA PHE A 73 5.35 7.29 6.35
C PHE A 73 6.16 8.46 5.80
N ALA A 74 7.49 8.36 5.92
CA ALA A 74 8.41 9.29 5.31
C ALA A 74 8.19 9.37 3.79
N LYS A 75 8.15 10.59 3.28
CA LYS A 75 8.05 10.90 1.85
C LYS A 75 9.44 11.06 1.26
N LYS A 76 9.54 10.95 -0.07
CA LYS A 76 10.79 11.17 -0.79
C LYS A 76 11.43 12.54 -0.49
N GLY A 77 10.61 13.56 -0.20
CA GLY A 77 11.10 14.90 0.18
C GLY A 77 11.82 14.92 1.52
N ASP A 78 11.39 14.10 2.47
CA ASP A 78 11.94 14.05 3.83
C ASP A 78 13.39 13.52 3.84
N LEU A 79 13.76 12.77 2.80
CA LEU A 79 15.09 12.18 2.63
C LEU A 79 16.10 13.12 1.94
N LYS A 80 15.68 14.29 1.42
CA LYS A 80 16.56 15.17 0.61
C LYS A 80 17.76 15.73 1.37
N ASN A 81 17.66 15.86 2.69
CA ASN A 81 18.72 16.43 3.53
C ASN A 81 19.69 15.37 4.07
N PHE A 82 19.49 14.09 3.74
CA PHE A 82 20.39 13.02 4.16
C PHE A 82 21.54 12.87 3.15
N ALA A 83 22.74 12.66 3.68
CA ALA A 83 23.89 12.32 2.86
C ALA A 83 23.62 11.05 2.04
N THR A 84 23.92 11.12 0.76
CA THR A 84 23.83 10.00 -0.17
C THR A 84 25.08 9.12 -0.07
N LYS A 85 25.01 7.93 -0.67
CA LYS A 85 26.18 7.06 -0.78
C LYS A 85 27.34 7.73 -1.53
N ASP A 86 27.04 8.60 -2.49
CA ASP A 86 28.08 9.27 -3.27
C ASP A 86 28.73 10.42 -2.49
N ASP A 87 27.96 11.13 -1.67
CA ASP A 87 28.52 12.12 -0.73
C ASP A 87 29.53 11.46 0.22
N LEU A 88 29.21 10.26 0.73
CA LEU A 88 30.11 9.50 1.61
C LEU A 88 31.37 9.00 0.88
N LYS A 89 31.26 8.60 -0.39
CA LYS A 89 32.43 8.22 -1.20
C LYS A 89 33.35 9.41 -1.46
N LEU A 90 32.78 10.57 -1.76
CA LEU A 90 33.54 11.80 -1.95
C LEU A 90 34.29 12.15 -0.67
N LEU A 91 33.59 12.15 0.47
CA LEU A 91 34.22 12.37 1.77
C LEU A 91 35.33 11.36 2.07
N GLY A 92 35.14 10.08 1.72
CA GLY A 92 36.15 9.04 1.87
C GLY A 92 37.41 9.30 1.04
N LYS A 93 37.25 9.72 -0.21
CA LYS A 93 38.38 10.08 -1.10
C LYS A 93 39.12 11.33 -0.62
N ASP A 94 38.39 12.34 -0.17
CA ASP A 94 38.99 13.55 0.40
C ASP A 94 39.81 13.24 1.65
N LEU A 95 39.33 12.31 2.47
CA LEU A 95 40.06 11.85 3.65
C LEU A 95 41.32 11.08 3.27
N GLU A 96 41.22 10.17 2.29
CA GLU A 96 42.36 9.41 1.75
C GLU A 96 43.44 10.35 1.21
N SER A 97 43.08 11.32 0.37
CA SER A 97 44.03 12.32 -0.16
C SER A 97 44.70 13.13 0.95
N LYS A 98 43.96 13.56 1.97
CA LYS A 98 44.54 14.29 3.11
C LYS A 98 45.47 13.41 3.95
N MET A 99 45.18 12.12 4.06
CA MET A 99 46.06 11.18 4.75
C MET A 99 47.37 11.00 3.98
N ASP A 100 47.33 10.96 2.65
CA ASP A 100 48.52 10.89 1.81
C ASP A 100 49.40 12.14 1.92
N ASP A 101 48.78 13.33 1.98
CA ASP A 101 49.49 14.60 2.21
C ASP A 101 50.21 14.60 3.56
N VAL A 102 49.51 14.16 4.62
CA VAL A 102 50.08 14.06 5.97
C VAL A 102 51.22 13.03 6.01
N ALA A 103 51.05 11.87 5.38
CA ALA A 103 52.07 10.84 5.31
C ALA A 103 53.33 11.37 4.60
N SER A 104 53.16 12.06 3.47
CA SER A 104 54.25 12.67 2.71
C SER A 104 55.01 13.73 3.52
N PHE A 105 54.29 14.58 4.24
CA PHE A 105 54.88 15.58 5.14
C PHE A 105 55.72 14.93 6.25
N ILE A 106 55.18 13.90 6.90
CA ILE A 106 55.89 13.17 7.97
C ILE A 106 57.16 12.52 7.43
N ILE A 107 57.07 11.83 6.28
CA ILE A 107 58.23 11.19 5.64
C ILE A 107 59.32 12.22 5.35
N SER A 108 58.98 13.34 4.73
CA SER A 108 59.95 14.41 4.43
C SER A 108 60.61 14.99 5.69
N SER A 109 59.85 15.16 6.76
CA SER A 109 60.35 15.65 8.04
C SER A 109 61.30 14.65 8.70
N ILE A 110 60.97 13.35 8.66
CA ILE A 110 61.82 12.27 9.15
C ILE A 110 63.13 12.22 8.37
N ASP A 111 63.08 12.31 7.04
CA ASP A 111 64.27 12.27 6.20
C ASP A 111 65.20 13.46 6.44
N LYS A 112 64.63 14.65 6.62
CA LYS A 112 65.40 15.83 7.05
C LYS A 112 66.04 15.62 8.42
N HIS A 113 65.30 15.16 9.42
CA HIS A 113 65.87 14.88 10.74
C HIS A 113 66.97 13.81 10.72
N LYS A 114 66.86 12.79 9.87
CA LYS A 114 67.92 11.79 9.67
C LYS A 114 69.16 12.41 9.05
N ALA A 115 69.01 13.34 8.11
CA ALA A 115 70.14 14.07 7.52
C ALA A 115 70.82 14.94 8.57
N ASP A 116 70.05 15.76 9.29
CA ASP A 116 70.56 16.62 10.37
C ASP A 116 71.30 15.81 11.44
N LYS A 117 70.79 14.62 11.79
CA LYS A 117 71.46 13.70 12.74
C LYS A 117 72.80 13.18 12.21
N ARG A 118 72.90 12.82 10.93
CA ARG A 118 74.17 12.37 10.32
C ARG A 118 75.21 13.49 10.31
N ASP A 119 74.78 14.71 10.04
CA ASP A 119 75.65 15.88 10.07
C ASP A 119 76.14 16.17 11.49
N LEU A 120 75.27 16.02 12.51
CA LEU A 120 75.62 16.10 13.93
C LEU A 120 76.65 15.03 14.32
N ASP A 121 76.41 13.76 13.99
CA ASP A 121 77.33 12.64 14.28
C ASP A 121 78.72 12.89 13.64
N SER A 122 78.75 13.56 12.48
CA SER A 122 79.99 13.92 11.79
C SER A 122 80.73 15.09 12.46
N LEU A 123 80.00 16.06 13.01
CA LEU A 123 80.56 17.17 13.78
C LEU A 123 81.11 16.69 15.13
N GLU A 124 80.39 15.83 15.84
CA GLU A 124 80.85 15.24 17.12
C GLU A 124 82.21 14.55 16.96
N LYS A 125 82.37 13.72 15.91
CA LYS A 125 83.67 13.08 15.59
C LYS A 125 84.79 14.06 15.28
N ARG A 126 84.47 15.23 14.70
CA ARG A 126 85.47 16.27 14.40
C ARG A 126 85.87 17.02 15.67
N VAL A 127 84.94 17.25 16.59
CA VAL A 127 85.20 17.87 17.88
C VAL A 127 86.07 16.97 18.75
N GLU A 128 85.73 15.69 18.87
CA GLU A 128 86.52 14.70 19.63
C GLU A 128 87.99 14.68 19.18
N LYS A 129 88.25 14.63 17.87
CA LYS A 129 89.61 14.71 17.31
C LYS A 129 90.34 16.02 17.62
N ALA A 130 89.61 17.14 17.64
CA ALA A 130 90.20 18.44 17.94
C ALA A 130 90.56 18.56 19.43
N GLU A 131 89.73 17.99 20.32
CA GLU A 131 89.98 17.92 21.76
C GLU A 131 91.19 17.03 22.08
N GLU A 132 91.30 15.87 21.44
CA GLU A 132 92.48 14.98 21.55
C GLU A 132 93.77 15.70 21.14
N ALA A 133 93.75 16.43 20.03
CA ALA A 133 94.91 17.17 19.53
C ALA A 133 95.38 18.29 20.49
N LEU A 134 94.45 18.90 21.24
CA LEU A 134 94.77 19.93 22.23
C LEU A 134 95.33 19.35 23.54
N HIS A 135 94.96 18.14 23.94
CA HIS A 135 95.50 17.49 25.16
C HIS A 135 96.92 16.94 25.01
N VAL A 136 97.40 16.75 23.77
CA VAL A 136 98.74 16.20 23.48
C VAL A 136 99.80 17.31 23.26
N SER A 137 99.38 18.58 23.22
CA SER A 137 100.23 19.78 23.06
C SER A 137 100.56 20.43 24.40
#